data_AF-A0A3C2B4V0-F1
#
_entry.id   AF-A0A3C2B4V0-F1
#
_cell.length_a   1.000
_cell.length_b   1.000
_cell.length_c   1.000
_cell.angle_alpha   90.00
_cell.angle_beta   90.00
_cell.angle_gamma   90.00
#
_symmetry.space_group_name_H-M   'P 1'
#
loop_
_entity.id
_entity.type
_entity.pdbx_description
1 polymer ?
#
loop_
_entity_poly.entity_id
_entity_poly.type
_entity_poly.pdbx_seq_one_letter_code
_entity_poly.pdbx_strand_id
1 'polypeptide(L)'
;MEERVAAALGRPAGEQVLMVRILDDVVTVSLDATGEALFKRGWRGPAGKAPLRETLAAALVLASGWDRKSPLVDPFCGSGTVAIESALLARRMAPGRHRGFAFQSWPSFSGAAWERLLRGADGDVVEKCPPIIASDRDAGAVAATLANAAAAGVASNLEVVQRSVSDLVLPSRKGWLATNPP
;
A
#
# COMPACT_ATOMS: atom_id res chain seq x y z
N MET A 1 -18.98 -22.62 18.66
CA MET A 1 -18.56 -21.60 19.66
C MET A 1 -18.25 -20.27 18.97
N GLU A 2 -17.59 -20.28 17.81
CA GLU A 2 -17.33 -19.08 16.98
C GLU A 2 -18.60 -18.35 16.50
N GLU A 3 -19.65 -19.07 16.08
CA GLU A 3 -20.90 -18.44 15.60
C GLU A 3 -21.71 -17.71 16.68
N ARG A 4 -21.61 -18.13 17.95
CA ARG A 4 -22.39 -17.53 19.05
C ARG A 4 -21.82 -16.18 19.51
N VAL A 5 -20.53 -15.93 19.27
CA VAL A 5 -19.88 -14.64 19.58
C VAL A 5 -20.17 -13.62 18.50
N ALA A 6 -20.16 -14.03 17.22
CA ALA A 6 -20.44 -13.14 16.09
C ALA A 6 -21.89 -12.61 16.06
N ALA A 7 -22.87 -13.43 16.45
CA ALA A 7 -24.29 -13.06 16.44
C ALA A 7 -24.73 -12.20 17.64
N ALA A 8 -23.99 -12.21 18.75
CA ALA A 8 -24.30 -11.41 19.94
C ALA A 8 -23.84 -9.94 19.83
N LEU A 9 -22.90 -9.64 18.93
CA LEU A 9 -22.19 -8.36 18.84
C LEU A 9 -22.74 -7.46 17.73
N GLY A 10 -24.06 -7.39 17.55
CA GLY A 10 -24.73 -6.64 16.47
C GLY A 10 -24.06 -5.29 16.17
N ARG A 11 -23.21 -5.26 15.12
CA ARG A 11 -22.09 -4.32 14.99
C ARG A 11 -22.55 -2.89 14.70
N PRO A 12 -22.48 -1.97 15.66
CA PRO A 12 -22.58 -0.54 15.39
C PRO A 12 -21.21 0.00 14.96
N ALA A 13 -21.19 1.12 14.26
CA ALA A 13 -19.94 1.81 13.94
C ALA A 13 -19.35 2.42 15.23
N GLY A 14 -18.10 2.03 15.59
CA GLY A 14 -17.34 2.62 16.71
C GLY A 14 -16.86 1.67 17.81
N GLU A 15 -17.01 0.35 17.68
CA GLU A 15 -16.59 -0.59 18.74
C GLU A 15 -15.13 -1.03 18.66
N GLN A 16 -14.46 -1.02 19.81
CA GLN A 16 -13.09 -1.50 19.98
C GLN A 16 -13.03 -3.03 19.87
N VAL A 17 -12.17 -3.54 18.98
CA VAL A 17 -11.94 -4.99 18.84
C VAL A 17 -10.88 -5.47 19.82
N LEU A 18 -11.22 -6.47 20.63
CA LEU A 18 -10.29 -7.24 21.46
C LEU A 18 -9.93 -8.54 20.73
N MET A 19 -8.64 -8.85 20.67
CA MET A 19 -8.13 -10.11 20.12
C MET A 19 -7.52 -10.92 21.26
N VAL A 20 -7.93 -12.18 21.39
CA VAL A 20 -7.37 -13.14 22.34
C VAL A 20 -6.71 -14.25 21.55
N ARG A 21 -5.41 -14.44 21.76
CA ARG A 21 -4.64 -15.53 21.15
C ARG A 21 -4.12 -16.45 22.26
N ILE A 22 -4.32 -17.74 22.10
CA ILE A 22 -3.82 -18.77 23.01
C ILE A 22 -2.83 -19.62 22.21
N LEU A 23 -1.60 -19.71 22.70
CA LEU A 23 -0.54 -20.53 22.11
C LEU A 23 0.34 -21.05 23.26
N ASP A 24 0.56 -22.36 23.32
CA ASP A 24 1.41 -23.01 24.33
C ASP A 24 1.09 -22.55 25.77
N ASP A 25 -0.20 -22.58 26.13
CA ASP A 25 -0.74 -22.11 27.42
C ASP A 25 -0.53 -20.62 27.74
N VAL A 26 0.02 -19.84 26.81
CA VAL A 26 0.17 -18.38 26.92
C VAL A 26 -1.05 -17.69 26.30
N VAL A 27 -1.79 -16.95 27.13
CA VAL A 27 -2.90 -16.10 26.69
C VAL A 27 -2.40 -14.68 26.43
N THR A 28 -2.45 -14.26 25.17
CA THR A 28 -2.17 -12.88 24.75
C THR A 28 -3.48 -12.15 24.46
N VAL A 29 -3.71 -11.03 25.13
CA VAL A 29 -4.85 -10.14 24.88
C VAL A 29 -4.34 -8.87 24.20
N SER A 30 -4.99 -8.44 23.12
CA SER A 30 -4.60 -7.29 22.32
C SER A 30 -5.78 -6.42 21.94
N LEU A 31 -5.55 -5.13 21.78
CA LEU A 31 -6.50 -4.17 21.23
C LEU A 31 -6.13 -3.87 19.78
N ASP A 32 -7.09 -3.95 18.87
CA ASP A 32 -6.89 -3.48 17.51
C ASP A 32 -6.80 -1.95 17.47
N ALA A 33 -5.59 -1.43 17.29
CA ALA A 33 -5.35 -0.01 17.07
C ALA A 33 -5.62 0.42 15.61
N THR A 34 -5.73 -0.54 14.69
CA THR A 34 -5.71 -0.28 13.25
C THR A 34 -7.11 -0.08 12.68
N GLY A 35 -8.05 -0.97 13.02
CA GLY A 35 -9.34 -1.06 12.36
C GLY A 35 -9.20 -1.77 11.00
N GLU A 36 -9.36 -1.05 9.89
CA GLU A 36 -9.20 -1.68 8.58
C GLU A 36 -7.80 -2.27 8.37
N ALA A 37 -7.68 -3.38 7.64
CA ALA A 37 -6.38 -4.00 7.40
C ALA A 37 -5.36 -3.01 6.78
N LEU A 38 -4.10 -3.05 7.23
CA LEU A 38 -3.08 -2.06 6.84
C LEU A 38 -2.81 -2.01 5.34
N PHE A 39 -2.97 -3.13 4.60
CA PHE A 39 -2.79 -3.13 3.15
C PHE A 39 -3.74 -2.16 2.44
N LYS A 40 -4.93 -1.88 2.99
CA LYS A 40 -5.81 -0.84 2.46
C LYS A 40 -5.23 0.54 2.76
N ARG A 41 -4.43 1.09 1.84
CA ARG A 41 -3.81 2.41 2.02
C ARG A 41 -4.80 3.57 1.83
N GLY A 42 -5.94 3.31 1.19
CA GLY A 42 -6.97 4.29 0.86
C GLY A 42 -6.96 4.76 -0.59
N TRP A 43 -5.98 4.34 -1.41
CA TRP A 43 -5.89 4.75 -2.82
C TRP A 43 -6.50 3.74 -3.81
N ARG A 44 -6.69 2.48 -3.41
CA ARG A 44 -7.13 1.43 -4.33
C ARG A 44 -8.62 1.54 -4.63
N GLY A 45 -8.97 1.71 -5.90
CA GLY A 45 -10.35 1.63 -6.38
C GLY A 45 -10.94 0.21 -6.37
N PRO A 46 -12.16 0.01 -6.89
CA PRO A 46 -12.77 -1.31 -7.03
C PRO A 46 -11.85 -2.26 -7.80
N ALA A 47 -11.48 -3.38 -7.17
CA ALA A 47 -10.49 -4.30 -7.70
C ALA A 47 -11.04 -5.21 -8.82
N GLY A 48 -10.21 -5.48 -9.83
CA GLY A 48 -10.37 -6.64 -10.71
C GLY A 48 -10.02 -7.97 -10.02
N LYS A 49 -9.86 -9.07 -10.77
CA LYS A 49 -9.52 -10.37 -10.18
C LYS A 49 -8.16 -10.34 -9.46
N ALA A 50 -8.19 -10.63 -8.15
CA ALA A 50 -7.05 -10.99 -7.30
C ALA A 50 -5.79 -10.09 -7.37
N PRO A 51 -5.88 -8.78 -7.06
CA PRO A 51 -4.69 -7.93 -7.00
C PRO A 51 -3.75 -8.34 -5.86
N LEU A 52 -2.44 -8.21 -6.10
CA LEU A 52 -1.41 -8.31 -5.07
C LEU A 52 -1.70 -7.33 -3.93
N ARG A 53 -1.61 -7.79 -2.68
CA ARG A 53 -1.77 -6.91 -1.51
C ARG A 53 -0.63 -5.89 -1.44
N GLU A 54 -0.96 -4.65 -1.09
CA GLU A 54 -0.05 -3.51 -0.95
C GLU A 54 1.10 -3.80 0.01
N THR A 55 0.80 -4.46 1.14
CA THR A 55 1.85 -4.87 2.10
C THR A 55 2.83 -5.88 1.51
N LEU A 56 2.36 -6.79 0.65
CA LEU A 56 3.23 -7.78 0.01
C LEU A 56 4.06 -7.13 -1.11
N ALA A 57 3.47 -6.22 -1.88
CA ALA A 57 4.20 -5.42 -2.86
C ALA A 57 5.30 -4.57 -2.22
N ALA A 58 4.98 -3.86 -1.13
CA ALA A 58 5.96 -3.10 -0.36
C ALA A 58 7.08 -4.00 0.18
N ALA A 59 6.73 -5.17 0.74
CA ALA A 59 7.69 -6.13 1.24
C ALA A 59 8.61 -6.66 0.12
N LEU A 60 8.07 -6.96 -1.06
CA LEU A 60 8.83 -7.38 -2.24
C LEU A 60 9.85 -6.32 -2.64
N VAL A 61 9.43 -5.06 -2.75
CA VAL A 61 10.32 -3.95 -3.12
C VAL A 61 11.39 -3.73 -2.06
N LEU A 62 11.03 -3.76 -0.77
CA LEU A 62 11.99 -3.62 0.33
C LEU A 62 13.01 -4.77 0.37
N ALA A 63 12.56 -6.01 0.17
CA ALA A 63 13.40 -7.20 0.18
C ALA A 63 14.31 -7.28 -1.06
N SER A 64 13.94 -6.66 -2.18
CA SER A 64 14.77 -6.63 -3.39
C SER A 64 16.13 -5.98 -3.18
N GLY A 65 16.27 -5.07 -2.21
CA GLY A 65 17.47 -4.25 -2.03
C GLY A 65 17.55 -3.07 -3.00
N TRP A 66 16.45 -2.72 -3.69
CA TRP A 66 16.38 -1.55 -4.54
C TRP A 66 16.83 -0.28 -3.81
N ASP A 67 17.78 0.42 -4.42
CA ASP A 67 18.44 1.61 -3.86
C ASP A 67 17.55 2.87 -3.85
N ARG A 68 16.36 2.80 -4.46
CA ARG A 68 15.40 3.91 -4.62
C ARG A 68 15.98 5.09 -5.41
N LYS A 69 17.02 4.85 -6.22
CA LYS A 69 17.73 5.85 -7.05
C LYS A 69 17.90 5.40 -8.49
N SER A 70 18.08 4.10 -8.70
CA SER A 70 18.10 3.46 -10.00
C SER A 70 16.67 3.28 -10.53
N PRO A 71 16.45 3.26 -11.86
CA PRO A 71 15.13 2.96 -12.42
C PRO A 71 14.56 1.64 -11.90
N LEU A 72 13.24 1.58 -11.81
CA LEU A 72 12.49 0.35 -11.53
C LEU A 72 11.43 0.14 -12.61
N VAL A 73 11.31 -1.10 -13.08
CA VAL A 73 10.35 -1.49 -14.12
C VAL A 73 9.45 -2.61 -13.62
N ASP A 74 8.14 -2.44 -13.80
CA ASP A 74 7.11 -3.47 -13.59
C ASP A 74 6.40 -3.74 -14.93
N PRO A 75 6.80 -4.78 -15.70
CA PRO A 75 6.24 -5.08 -17.02
C PRO A 75 4.90 -5.84 -17.01
N PHE A 76 4.38 -6.18 -15.83
CA PHE A 76 3.07 -6.84 -15.65
C PHE A 76 2.29 -6.12 -14.55
N CYS A 77 2.14 -4.80 -14.70
CA CYS A 77 1.76 -3.95 -13.58
C CYS A 77 0.34 -4.18 -13.09
N GLY A 78 -0.57 -4.73 -13.91
CA GLY A 78 -1.95 -4.96 -13.54
C GLY A 78 -2.60 -3.67 -13.01
N SER A 79 -3.00 -3.67 -11.73
CA SER A 79 -3.57 -2.50 -11.06
C SER A 79 -2.54 -1.49 -10.51
N GLY A 80 -1.25 -1.69 -10.78
CA GLY A 80 -0.17 -0.76 -10.46
C GLY A 80 0.46 -0.94 -9.08
N THR A 81 0.16 -2.02 -8.37
CA THR A 81 0.46 -2.13 -6.94
C THR A 81 1.96 -2.04 -6.63
N VAL A 82 2.81 -2.76 -7.37
CA VAL A 82 4.27 -2.73 -7.17
C VAL A 82 4.83 -1.36 -7.52
N ALA A 83 4.41 -0.78 -8.65
CA ALA A 83 4.83 0.55 -9.07
C ALA A 83 4.44 1.66 -8.08
N ILE A 84 3.20 1.64 -7.56
CA ILE A 84 2.70 2.62 -6.59
C ILE A 84 3.44 2.50 -5.26
N GLU A 85 3.58 1.29 -4.69
CA GLU A 85 4.34 1.11 -3.45
C GLU A 85 5.83 1.47 -3.63
N SER A 86 6.40 1.23 -4.81
CA SER A 86 7.77 1.68 -5.14
C SER A 86 7.89 3.20 -5.11
N ALA A 87 6.92 3.92 -5.68
CA ALA A 87 6.92 5.38 -5.66
C ALA A 87 6.73 5.92 -4.24
N LEU A 88 5.79 5.37 -3.47
CA LEU A 88 5.59 5.76 -2.07
C LEU A 88 6.86 5.55 -1.23
N LEU A 89 7.56 4.43 -1.43
CA LEU A 89 8.83 4.14 -0.76
C LEU A 89 9.97 5.07 -1.17
N ALA A 90 10.11 5.37 -2.47
CA ALA A 90 11.14 6.27 -2.98
C ALA A 90 10.92 7.72 -2.52
N ARG A 91 9.66 8.16 -2.49
CA ARG A 91 9.22 9.47 -2.01
C ARG A 91 9.21 9.57 -0.49
N ARG A 92 9.37 8.46 0.25
CA ARG A 92 9.20 8.37 1.72
C ARG A 92 7.81 8.83 2.21
N MET A 93 6.78 8.62 1.39
CA MET A 93 5.41 8.94 1.77
C MET A 93 4.86 7.88 2.72
N ALA A 94 4.29 8.32 3.85
CA ALA A 94 3.79 7.41 4.86
C ALA A 94 2.54 6.64 4.35
N PRO A 95 2.53 5.30 4.44
CA PRO A 95 1.44 4.47 3.89
C PRO A 95 0.10 4.66 4.62
N GLY A 96 0.13 5.19 5.84
CA GLY A 96 -1.05 5.48 6.66
C GLY A 96 -1.60 6.90 6.51
N ARG A 97 -1.01 7.75 5.65
CA ARG A 97 -1.24 9.20 5.66
C ARG A 97 -2.67 9.63 5.32
N HIS A 98 -3.38 8.85 4.51
CA HIS A 98 -4.71 9.17 3.98
C HIS A 98 -5.82 8.26 4.53
N ARG A 99 -5.59 7.63 5.68
CA ARG A 99 -6.57 6.72 6.30
C ARG A 99 -6.75 6.99 7.79
N GLY A 100 -7.91 6.62 8.30
CA GLY A 100 -8.19 6.57 9.73
C GLY A 100 -7.60 5.32 10.38
N PHE A 101 -7.47 5.39 11.71
CA PHE A 101 -7.06 4.28 12.57
C PHE A 101 -8.01 4.17 13.75
N ALA A 102 -8.30 2.94 14.20
CA ALA A 102 -9.21 2.71 15.34
C ALA A 102 -8.74 3.38 16.63
N PHE A 103 -7.42 3.48 16.85
CA PHE A 103 -6.88 4.13 18.06
C PHE A 103 -7.25 5.62 18.17
N GLN A 104 -7.66 6.26 17.07
CA GLN A 104 -8.05 7.68 17.09
C GLN A 104 -9.34 7.93 17.87
N SER A 105 -10.12 6.89 18.14
CA SER A 105 -11.31 6.94 18.99
C SER A 105 -11.03 6.58 20.46
N TRP A 106 -9.78 6.30 20.83
CA TRP A 106 -9.45 5.89 22.21
C TRP A 106 -9.47 7.09 23.17
N PRO A 107 -9.83 6.89 24.46
CA PRO A 107 -9.80 7.97 25.46
C PRO A 107 -8.43 8.63 25.64
N SER A 108 -7.35 7.90 25.34
CA SER A 108 -5.97 8.39 25.43
C SER A 108 -5.47 9.05 24.13
N PHE A 109 -6.30 9.14 23.08
CA PHE A 109 -5.90 9.75 21.82
C PHE A 109 -5.63 11.24 22.00
N SER A 110 -4.50 11.70 21.46
CA SER A 110 -4.14 13.11 21.41
C SER A 110 -4.09 13.57 19.96
N GLY A 111 -5.07 14.37 19.55
CA GLY A 111 -5.11 14.98 18.23
C GLY A 111 -3.86 15.81 17.93
N ALA A 112 -3.37 16.58 18.92
CA ALA A 112 -2.14 17.36 18.79
C ALA A 112 -0.90 16.47 18.55
N ALA A 113 -0.80 15.32 19.23
CA ALA A 113 0.29 14.38 18.99
C ALA A 113 0.20 13.73 17.59
N TRP A 114 -1.02 13.40 17.15
CA TRP A 114 -1.27 12.84 15.82
C TRP A 114 -0.91 13.82 14.71
N GLU A 115 -1.36 15.07 14.80
CA GLU A 115 -1.00 16.10 13.82
C GLU A 115 0.50 16.35 13.77
N ARG A 116 1.18 16.36 14.92
CA ARG A 116 2.65 16.48 14.97
C ARG A 116 3.33 15.31 14.26
N LEU A 117 2.83 14.09 14.43
CA LEU A 117 3.32 12.91 13.73
C LEU A 117 3.11 13.03 12.22
N LEU A 118 1.92 13.46 11.77
CA LEU A 118 1.64 13.66 10.35
C LEU A 118 2.52 14.75 9.74
N ARG A 119 2.71 15.89 10.42
CA ARG A 119 3.63 16.94 9.96
C ARG A 119 5.07 16.45 9.85
N GLY A 120 5.52 15.62 10.80
CA GLY A 120 6.84 15.00 10.73
C GLY A 120 6.98 14.08 9.51
N ALA A 121 5.99 13.21 9.28
CA ALA A 121 5.97 12.34 8.12
C ALA A 121 5.93 13.11 6.79
N ASP A 122 5.17 14.21 6.72
CA ASP A 122 5.12 15.08 5.54
C ASP A 122 6.47 15.80 5.32
N GLY A 123 7.18 16.16 6.38
CA GLY A 123 8.52 16.74 6.32
C GLY A 123 9.63 15.79 5.85
N ASP A 124 9.42 14.48 5.99
CA ASP A 124 10.36 13.44 5.54
C ASP A 124 10.21 13.10 4.04
N VAL A 125 9.17 13.63 3.39
CA VAL A 125 8.90 13.38 1.97
C VAL A 125 10.03 13.94 1.11
N VAL A 126 10.60 13.09 0.27
CA VAL A 126 11.64 13.46 -0.70
C VAL A 126 10.96 13.90 -1.99
N GLU A 127 11.40 14.99 -2.62
CA GLU A 127 10.80 15.47 -3.88
C GLU A 127 11.10 14.58 -5.09
N LYS A 128 12.35 14.11 -5.17
CA LYS A 128 12.84 13.36 -6.34
C LYS A 128 12.47 11.88 -6.24
N CYS A 129 11.92 11.35 -7.32
CA CYS A 129 11.70 9.92 -7.53
C CYS A 129 12.56 9.47 -8.72
N PRO A 130 13.23 8.30 -8.65
CA PRO A 130 13.76 7.69 -9.86
C PRO A 130 12.61 7.36 -10.84
N PRO A 131 12.90 7.17 -12.13
CA PRO A 131 11.92 6.67 -13.09
C PRO A 131 11.38 5.31 -12.63
N ILE A 132 10.05 5.24 -12.49
CA ILE A 132 9.33 4.00 -12.25
C ILE A 132 8.44 3.78 -13.46
N ILE A 133 8.70 2.71 -14.20
CA ILE A 133 7.98 2.39 -15.42
C ILE A 133 7.05 1.22 -15.13
N ALA A 134 5.76 1.41 -15.37
CA ALA A 134 4.73 0.41 -15.20
C ALA A 134 4.10 0.11 -16.56
N SER A 135 4.06 -1.16 -16.94
CA SER A 135 3.47 -1.56 -18.21
C SER A 135 2.57 -2.77 -18.06
N ASP A 136 1.52 -2.79 -18.85
CA ASP A 136 0.67 -3.95 -19.06
C ASP A 136 0.13 -3.93 -20.50
N ARG A 137 -0.17 -5.11 -21.05
CA ARG A 137 -0.80 -5.23 -22.37
C ARG A 137 -2.27 -4.84 -22.31
N ASP A 138 -2.91 -5.03 -21.16
CA ASP A 138 -4.33 -4.78 -20.95
C ASP A 138 -4.59 -3.29 -20.71
N ALA A 139 -5.45 -2.69 -21.53
CA ALA A 139 -5.80 -1.27 -21.40
C ALA A 139 -6.53 -0.96 -20.08
N GLY A 140 -7.32 -1.93 -19.57
CA GLY A 140 -8.03 -1.80 -18.29
C GLY A 140 -7.07 -1.75 -17.10
N ALA A 141 -6.04 -2.58 -17.10
CA ALA A 141 -4.94 -2.58 -16.14
C ALA A 141 -4.20 -1.23 -16.13
N VAL A 142 -3.83 -0.73 -17.31
CA VAL A 142 -3.17 0.59 -17.45
C VAL A 142 -4.05 1.71 -16.92
N ALA A 143 -5.34 1.73 -17.28
CA ALA A 143 -6.30 2.72 -16.76
C ALA A 143 -6.44 2.63 -15.23
N ALA A 144 -6.51 1.41 -14.67
CA ALA A 144 -6.56 1.19 -13.24
C ALA A 144 -5.28 1.66 -12.53
N THR A 145 -4.11 1.41 -13.12
CA THR A 145 -2.82 1.88 -12.61
C THR A 145 -2.76 3.40 -12.54
N LEU A 146 -3.19 4.09 -13.61
CA LEU A 146 -3.25 5.56 -13.65
C LEU A 146 -4.20 6.12 -12.59
N ALA A 147 -5.41 5.58 -12.48
CA ALA A 147 -6.39 6.01 -11.49
C ALA A 147 -5.90 5.81 -10.05
N ASN A 148 -5.33 4.63 -9.76
CA ASN A 148 -4.79 4.30 -8.44
C ASN A 148 -3.57 5.17 -8.09
N ALA A 149 -2.67 5.42 -9.05
CA ALA A 149 -1.51 6.27 -8.83
C ALA A 149 -1.91 7.73 -8.57
N ALA A 150 -2.96 8.22 -9.23
CA ALA A 150 -3.53 9.54 -8.95
C ALA A 150 -4.12 9.60 -7.52
N ALA A 151 -4.92 8.60 -7.12
CA ALA A 151 -5.47 8.51 -5.78
C ALA A 151 -4.39 8.37 -4.70
N ALA A 152 -3.26 7.72 -5.02
CA ALA A 152 -2.11 7.58 -4.14
C ALA A 152 -1.22 8.84 -4.09
N GLY A 153 -1.46 9.85 -4.94
CA GLY A 153 -0.67 11.07 -5.00
C GLY A 153 0.71 10.91 -5.65
N VAL A 154 0.92 9.86 -6.44
CA VAL A 154 2.21 9.53 -7.07
C VAL A 154 2.15 9.43 -8.60
N ALA A 155 1.05 9.82 -9.23
CA ALA A 155 0.90 9.73 -10.69
C ALA A 155 2.05 10.39 -11.48
N SER A 156 2.56 11.54 -11.01
CA SER A 156 3.69 12.23 -11.65
C SER A 156 5.05 11.54 -11.45
N ASN A 157 5.10 10.48 -10.64
CA ASN A 157 6.31 9.69 -10.38
C ASN A 157 6.36 8.40 -11.21
N LEU A 158 5.28 8.05 -11.92
CA LEU A 158 5.17 6.84 -12.72
C LEU A 158 5.09 7.19 -14.22
N GLU A 159 5.83 6.44 -15.02
CA GLU A 159 5.61 6.33 -16.46
C GLU A 159 4.77 5.08 -16.71
N VAL A 160 3.48 5.26 -17.03
CA VAL A 160 2.57 4.14 -17.27
C VAL A 160 2.33 3.99 -18.78
N VAL A 161 2.63 2.81 -19.33
CA VAL A 161 2.55 2.56 -20.78
C VAL A 161 1.82 1.27 -21.09
N GLN A 162 0.90 1.32 -22.05
CA GLN A 162 0.23 0.12 -22.56
C GLN A 162 1.14 -0.59 -23.58
N ARG A 163 1.85 -1.62 -23.15
CA ARG A 163 2.73 -2.43 -24.01
C ARG A 163 2.84 -3.85 -23.47
N SER A 164 3.11 -4.79 -24.38
CA SER A 164 3.54 -6.12 -23.97
C SER A 164 4.99 -6.07 -23.46
N VAL A 165 5.38 -7.02 -22.60
CA VAL A 165 6.77 -7.14 -22.14
C VAL A 165 7.75 -7.32 -23.32
N SER A 166 7.33 -7.98 -24.40
CA SER A 166 8.15 -8.21 -25.59
C SER A 166 8.46 -6.93 -26.37
N ASP A 167 7.59 -5.92 -26.27
CA ASP A 167 7.71 -4.64 -26.97
C ASP A 167 8.15 -3.50 -26.03
N LEU A 168 8.48 -3.83 -24.79
CA LEU A 168 8.84 -2.86 -23.77
C LEU A 168 10.26 -2.35 -24.00
N VAL A 169 10.40 -1.03 -24.09
CA VAL A 169 11.71 -0.37 -24.19
C VAL A 169 12.21 -0.09 -22.78
N LEU A 170 13.31 -0.74 -22.40
CA LEU A 170 13.94 -0.54 -21.10
C LEU A 170 14.83 0.70 -21.10
N PRO A 171 15.01 1.37 -19.93
CA PRO A 171 16.01 2.42 -19.78
C PRO A 171 17.40 1.94 -20.18
N SER A 172 18.20 2.82 -20.81
CA SER A 172 19.57 2.52 -21.24
C SER A 172 20.57 2.33 -20.10
N ARG A 173 20.17 2.67 -18.86
CA ARG A 173 21.00 2.54 -17.65
C ARG A 173 20.56 1.33 -16.82
N LYS A 174 21.50 0.78 -16.04
CA LYS A 174 21.21 -0.28 -15.07
C LYS A 174 20.06 0.12 -14.15
N GLY A 175 19.18 -0.84 -13.86
CA GLY A 175 17.98 -0.64 -13.06
C GLY A 175 17.48 -1.95 -12.49
N TRP A 176 16.26 -1.92 -11.98
CA TRP A 176 15.61 -3.01 -11.28
C TRP A 176 14.35 -3.43 -12.02
N LEU A 177 14.04 -4.72 -11.97
CA LEU A 177 12.78 -5.27 -12.41
C LEU A 177 12.09 -5.86 -11.19
N ALA A 178 10.88 -5.38 -10.88
CA ALA A 178 10.08 -5.85 -9.77
C ALA A 178 8.64 -5.99 -10.26
N THR A 179 8.11 -7.22 -10.25
CA THR A 179 6.83 -7.52 -10.87
C THR A 179 6.18 -8.76 -10.25
N ASN A 180 4.90 -8.94 -10.52
CA ASN A 180 4.14 -10.14 -10.14
C ASN A 180 3.44 -10.68 -11.41
N PRO A 181 4.12 -11.55 -12.17
CA PRO A 181 3.60 -12.05 -13.44
C PRO A 181 2.35 -12.93 -13.22
N PRO A 182 1.52 -13.14 -14.27
CA PRO A 182 0.36 -14.03 -14.22
C PRO A 182 0.73 -15.50 -13.99
#